data_AF-A0A7W1TTH7-F1
#
_entry.id   AF-A0A7W1TTH7-F1
#
_cell.length_a   1.000
_cell.length_b   1.000
_cell.length_c   1.000
_cell.angle_alpha   90.00
_cell.angle_beta   90.00
_cell.angle_gamma   90.00
#
_symmetry.space_group_name_H-M   'P 1'
#
loop_
_entity.id
_entity.type
_entity.pdbx_description
1 polymer ?
#
loop_
_entity_poly.entity_id
_entity_poly.type
_entity_poly.pdbx_seq_one_letter_code
_entity_poly.pdbx_strand_id
1 'polypeptide(L)'
;MIAATGLALFGFLLTHLAGNLLILAGPEAFNSYSHALISNPLIYIAEAGLALLFVVHIWKTVGNYLRNRAARPAGYEVKRPAGHTSRKTLSSTWMIFSGTMILIFLVLHIKTLKFGAYYESVEPGVRDLHRLSLEVFQQPGYVVWYTFAMVLVGMHLRHGITSALQSLGAIPQGLTRKVLAAGAVVAVLIAGGFALIPIWVYFFTQ
;
A
#
# COMPACT_ATOMS: atom_id res chain seq x y z
N MET A 1 -13.59 -13.63 -2.83
CA MET A 1 -12.91 -13.26 -1.57
C MET A 1 -11.66 -12.39 -1.78
N ILE A 2 -10.65 -12.81 -2.58
CA ILE A 2 -9.41 -11.99 -2.81
C ILE A 2 -9.74 -10.58 -3.29
N ALA A 3 -10.65 -10.44 -4.26
CA ALA A 3 -11.08 -9.14 -4.77
C ALA A 3 -11.67 -8.24 -3.67
N ALA A 4 -12.53 -8.80 -2.81
CA ALA A 4 -13.17 -8.05 -1.73
C ALA A 4 -12.15 -7.59 -0.67
N THR A 5 -11.27 -8.48 -0.21
CA THR A 5 -10.24 -8.09 0.76
C THR A 5 -9.24 -7.10 0.16
N GLY A 6 -8.87 -7.27 -1.11
CA GLY A 6 -8.00 -6.32 -1.82
C GLY A 6 -8.62 -4.94 -1.99
N LEU A 7 -9.91 -4.85 -2.32
CA LEU A 7 -10.61 -3.56 -2.44
C LEU A 7 -10.81 -2.88 -1.08
N ALA A 8 -11.03 -3.65 0.00
CA ALA A 8 -11.09 -3.10 1.35
C ALA A 8 -9.73 -2.51 1.79
N LEU A 9 -8.63 -3.23 1.56
CA LEU A 9 -7.28 -2.72 1.83
C LEU A 9 -6.93 -1.52 0.95
N PHE A 10 -7.39 -1.49 -0.30
CA PHE A 10 -7.29 -0.31 -1.16
C PHE A 10 -8.04 0.90 -0.59
N GLY A 11 -9.27 0.71 -0.09
CA GLY A 11 -10.03 1.76 0.56
C GLY A 11 -9.31 2.34 1.78
N PHE A 12 -8.70 1.48 2.59
CA PHE A 12 -7.84 1.90 3.70
C PHE A 12 -6.65 2.75 3.22
N LEU A 13 -5.97 2.37 2.13
CA LEU A 13 -4.84 3.15 1.61
C LEU A 13 -5.26 4.57 1.20
N LEU A 14 -6.47 4.78 0.70
CA LEU A 14 -6.98 6.12 0.37
C LEU A 14 -7.11 6.99 1.61
N THR A 15 -7.78 6.48 2.66
CA THR A 15 -7.96 7.24 3.92
C THR A 15 -6.63 7.42 4.64
N HIS A 16 -5.77 6.41 4.59
CA HIS A 16 -4.44 6.46 5.17
C HIS A 16 -3.59 7.52 4.47
N LEU A 17 -3.58 7.57 3.13
CA LEU A 17 -2.87 8.60 2.40
C LEU A 17 -3.40 10.00 2.72
N ALA A 18 -4.73 10.17 2.76
CA ALA A 18 -5.36 11.45 3.07
C ALA A 18 -4.92 12.00 4.44
N GLY A 19 -4.93 11.15 5.48
CA GLY A 19 -4.42 11.53 6.80
C GLY A 19 -2.91 11.82 6.80
N ASN A 20 -2.14 11.03 6.05
CA ASN A 20 -0.68 11.23 5.97
C ASN A 20 -0.28 12.53 5.25
N LEU A 21 -1.05 12.98 4.26
CA LEU A 21 -0.77 14.24 3.56
C LEU A 21 -0.92 15.48 4.46
N LEU A 22 -1.57 15.36 5.62
CA LEU A 22 -1.62 16.45 6.61
C LEU A 22 -0.23 16.82 7.15
N ILE A 23 0.79 15.97 6.97
CA ILE A 23 2.18 16.32 7.29
C ILE A 23 2.64 17.57 6.53
N LEU A 24 2.09 17.81 5.33
CA LEU A 24 2.40 19.00 4.52
C LEU A 24 1.70 20.26 5.04
N ALA A 25 0.67 20.10 5.87
CA ALA A 25 -0.06 21.20 6.51
C ALA A 25 0.54 21.62 7.86
N GLY A 26 1.61 20.94 8.31
CA GLY A 26 2.36 21.27 9.52
C GLY A 26 2.01 20.43 10.76
N PRO A 27 2.72 20.67 11.87
CA PRO A 27 2.66 19.81 13.06
C PRO A 27 1.28 19.79 13.73
N GLU A 28 0.59 20.93 13.78
CA GLU A 28 -0.71 21.02 14.46
C GLU A 28 -1.79 20.20 13.74
N ALA A 29 -1.90 20.34 12.41
CA ALA A 29 -2.85 19.56 11.60
C ALA A 29 -2.58 18.05 11.69
N PHE A 30 -1.30 17.65 11.63
CA PHE A 30 -0.92 16.24 11.66
C PHE A 30 -1.09 15.60 13.04
N ASN A 31 -0.66 16.29 14.10
CA ASN A 31 -0.72 15.78 15.47
C ASN A 31 -2.15 15.78 16.01
N SER A 32 -2.96 16.81 15.74
CA SER A 32 -4.37 16.84 16.15
C SER A 32 -5.19 15.72 15.50
N TYR A 33 -5.04 15.52 14.19
CA TYR A 33 -5.68 14.41 13.48
C TYR A 33 -5.25 13.05 14.03
N SER A 34 -3.94 12.88 14.25
CA SER A 34 -3.39 11.66 14.83
C SER A 34 -3.91 11.41 16.23
N HIS A 35 -3.99 12.45 17.07
CA HIS A 35 -4.52 12.37 18.41
C HIS A 35 -5.99 11.93 18.39
N ALA A 36 -6.82 12.54 17.55
CA ALA A 36 -8.23 12.18 17.40
C ALA A 36 -8.42 10.70 16.99
N LEU A 37 -7.52 10.15 16.18
CA LEU A 37 -7.53 8.73 15.81
C LEU A 37 -7.12 7.83 16.97
N ILE A 38 -5.97 8.10 17.61
CA ILE A 38 -5.39 7.18 18.61
C ILE A 38 -6.11 7.22 19.95
N SER A 39 -6.75 8.35 20.29
CA SER A 39 -7.57 8.50 21.50
C SER A 39 -8.95 7.85 21.35
N ASN A 40 -9.39 7.57 20.13
CA ASN A 40 -10.66 6.92 19.86
C ASN A 40 -10.54 5.41 20.06
N PRO A 41 -11.28 4.77 21.00
CA PRO A 41 -11.17 3.33 21.26
C PRO A 41 -11.55 2.45 20.06
N LEU A 42 -12.31 2.98 19.09
CA LEU A 42 -12.63 2.29 17.84
C LEU A 42 -11.39 2.00 16.98
N ILE A 43 -10.26 2.67 17.23
CA ILE A 43 -9.01 2.42 16.51
C ILE A 43 -8.56 0.96 16.64
N TYR A 44 -8.70 0.35 17.81
CA TYR A 44 -8.30 -1.05 18.02
C TYR A 44 -9.18 -2.03 17.24
N ILE A 45 -10.47 -1.70 17.07
CA ILE A 45 -11.39 -2.48 16.23
C ILE A 45 -10.99 -2.34 14.76
N ALA A 46 -10.70 -1.12 14.32
CA ALA A 46 -10.24 -0.87 12.95
C ALA A 46 -8.91 -1.60 12.67
N GLU A 47 -7.95 -1.56 13.59
CA GLU A 47 -6.68 -2.26 13.49
C GLU A 47 -6.83 -3.78 13.44
N ALA A 48 -7.65 -4.36 14.32
CA ALA A 48 -7.94 -5.80 14.30
C ALA A 48 -8.62 -6.21 12.99
N GLY A 49 -9.57 -5.41 12.50
CA GLY A 49 -10.23 -5.62 11.21
C GLY A 49 -9.27 -5.56 10.04
N LEU A 50 -8.37 -4.57 10.00
CA LEU A 50 -7.33 -4.44 8.97
C LEU A 50 -6.35 -5.61 9.02
N ALA A 51 -5.91 -6.02 10.21
CA ALA A 51 -5.04 -7.18 10.40
C ALA A 51 -5.71 -8.45 9.87
N LEU A 52 -6.99 -8.67 10.19
CA LEU A 52 -7.77 -9.80 9.67
C LEU A 52 -7.88 -9.76 8.13
N LEU A 53 -8.24 -8.61 7.55
CA LEU A 53 -8.32 -8.44 6.10
C LEU A 53 -6.99 -8.76 5.43
N PHE A 54 -5.89 -8.29 6.01
CA PHE A 54 -4.54 -8.50 5.50
C PHE A 54 -4.13 -9.98 5.57
N VAL A 55 -4.35 -10.65 6.70
CA VAL A 55 -4.08 -12.09 6.88
C VAL A 55 -4.90 -12.92 5.89
N VAL A 56 -6.21 -12.66 5.77
CA VAL A 56 -7.08 -13.38 4.83
C VAL A 56 -6.63 -13.13 3.39
N HIS A 57 -6.26 -11.90 3.05
CA HIS A 57 -5.75 -11.55 1.72
C HIS A 57 -4.47 -12.34 1.38
N ILE A 58 -3.48 -12.35 2.29
CA ILE A 58 -2.23 -13.12 2.11
C ILE A 58 -2.54 -14.61 2.01
N TRP A 59 -3.31 -15.18 2.93
CA TRP A 59 -3.59 -16.61 2.94
C TRP A 59 -4.23 -17.07 1.62
N LYS A 60 -5.23 -16.32 1.12
CA LYS A 60 -5.89 -16.65 -0.15
C LYS A 60 -4.98 -16.44 -1.36
N THR A 61 -4.18 -15.38 -1.40
CA THR A 61 -3.30 -15.10 -2.54
C THR A 61 -2.13 -16.08 -2.62
N VAL A 62 -1.52 -16.43 -1.48
CA VAL A 62 -0.48 -17.47 -1.39
C VAL A 62 -1.07 -18.84 -1.75
N GLY A 63 -2.25 -19.19 -1.22
CA GLY A 63 -2.94 -20.43 -1.58
C GLY A 63 -3.22 -20.52 -3.08
N ASN A 64 -3.67 -19.42 -3.70
CA ASN A 64 -3.86 -19.34 -5.15
C ASN A 64 -2.53 -19.50 -5.92
N TYR A 65 -1.46 -18.87 -5.46
CA TYR A 65 -0.12 -19.01 -6.05
C TYR A 65 0.38 -20.46 -6.00
N LEU A 66 0.27 -21.13 -4.84
CA LEU A 66 0.70 -22.51 -4.67
C LEU A 66 -0.10 -23.48 -5.54
N ARG A 67 -1.42 -23.32 -5.61
CA ARG A 67 -2.28 -24.13 -6.51
C ARG A 67 -1.91 -23.93 -7.97
N ASN A 68 -1.71 -22.68 -8.39
CA ASN A 68 -1.31 -22.35 -9.76
C ASN A 68 0.08 -22.91 -10.09
N ARG A 69 0.98 -23.01 -9.12
CA ARG A 69 2.31 -23.62 -9.28
C ARG A 69 2.22 -25.14 -9.34
N ALA A 70 1.43 -25.77 -8.47
CA ALA A 70 1.25 -27.23 -8.44
C ALA A 70 0.54 -27.76 -9.70
N ALA A 71 -0.40 -26.98 -10.26
CA ALA A 71 -1.08 -27.31 -11.52
C ALA A 71 -0.18 -27.19 -12.77
N ARG A 72 1.13 -26.94 -12.62
CA ARG A 72 2.09 -26.76 -13.72
C ARG A 72 3.27 -27.73 -13.57
N PRO A 73 3.11 -29.02 -13.96
CA PRO A 73 4.14 -30.05 -13.81
C PRO A 73 5.36 -29.89 -14.73
N ALA A 74 5.26 -29.15 -15.84
CA ALA A 74 6.40 -28.77 -16.68
C ALA A 74 6.47 -27.23 -16.79
N GLY A 75 7.64 -26.65 -16.51
CA GLY A 75 7.88 -25.22 -16.74
C GLY A 75 7.87 -24.90 -18.23
N TYR A 76 7.49 -23.68 -18.61
CA TYR A 76 7.62 -23.25 -20.01
C TYR A 76 9.09 -23.35 -20.45
N GLU A 77 9.40 -24.25 -21.38
CA GLU A 77 10.71 -24.31 -22.06
C GLU A 77 11.04 -23.00 -22.77
N VAL A 78 10.01 -22.22 -23.13
CA VAL A 78 10.18 -20.88 -23.70
C VAL A 78 9.18 -19.91 -23.04
N LYS A 79 9.68 -18.90 -22.33
CA LYS A 79 8.87 -17.78 -21.81
C LYS A 79 8.46 -16.83 -22.95
N ARG A 80 7.65 -17.31 -23.91
CA ARG A 80 7.06 -16.44 -24.95
C ARG A 80 5.81 -15.74 -24.41
N PRO A 81 5.63 -14.42 -24.64
CA PRO A 81 4.32 -13.80 -24.48
C PRO A 81 3.33 -14.56 -25.38
N ALA A 82 2.13 -14.92 -24.90
CA ALA A 82 1.15 -15.68 -25.67
C ALA A 82 0.45 -14.82 -26.76
N GLY A 83 1.23 -14.04 -27.52
CA GLY A 83 0.73 -13.13 -28.55
C GLY A 83 -0.14 -11.99 -28.02
N HIS A 84 -0.89 -11.36 -28.93
CA HIS A 84 -1.75 -10.19 -28.71
C HIS A 84 -2.94 -10.45 -27.75
N THR A 85 -3.20 -11.70 -27.37
CA THR A 85 -4.24 -12.09 -26.40
C THR A 85 -3.72 -12.19 -24.96
N SER A 86 -2.39 -12.21 -24.76
CA SER A 86 -1.77 -12.28 -23.44
C SER A 86 -1.90 -10.96 -22.68
N ARG A 87 -2.78 -10.92 -21.67
CA ARG A 87 -2.94 -9.78 -20.74
C ARG A 87 -1.91 -9.77 -19.60
N LYS A 88 -0.87 -10.60 -19.69
CA LYS A 88 0.20 -10.71 -18.68
C LYS A 88 1.02 -9.41 -18.66
N THR A 89 1.05 -8.75 -17.51
CA THR A 89 1.88 -7.55 -17.28
C THR A 89 3.10 -7.89 -16.42
N LEU A 90 4.11 -7.02 -16.42
CA LEU A 90 5.25 -7.13 -15.48
C LEU A 90 4.74 -7.18 -14.03
N SER A 91 3.79 -6.32 -13.69
CA SER A 91 3.13 -6.32 -12.38
C SER A 91 2.54 -7.71 -12.04
N SER A 92 1.80 -8.35 -12.97
CA SER A 92 1.28 -9.71 -12.75
C SER A 92 2.37 -10.78 -12.56
N THR A 93 3.55 -10.57 -13.15
CA THR A 93 4.69 -11.50 -13.07
C THR A 93 5.40 -11.39 -11.72
N TRP A 94 5.42 -10.18 -11.16
CA TRP A 94 6.10 -9.85 -9.91
C TRP A 94 5.16 -9.88 -8.69
N MET A 95 3.89 -10.30 -8.83
CA MET A 95 2.88 -10.21 -7.76
C MET A 95 3.26 -10.86 -6.44
N ILE A 96 3.82 -12.07 -6.47
CA ILE A 96 4.20 -12.76 -5.24
C ILE A 96 5.40 -12.05 -4.58
N PHE A 97 6.34 -11.55 -5.39
CA PHE A 97 7.49 -10.80 -4.89
C PHE A 97 7.06 -9.45 -4.29
N SER A 98 6.26 -8.66 -5.01
CA SER A 98 5.77 -7.38 -4.51
C SER A 98 4.92 -7.56 -3.25
N GLY A 99 4.07 -8.59 -3.19
CA GLY A 99 3.32 -8.94 -1.98
C GLY A 99 4.21 -9.25 -0.78
N THR A 100 5.26 -10.05 -0.97
CA THR A 100 6.23 -10.35 0.11
C THR A 100 7.00 -9.12 0.56
N MET A 101 7.43 -8.27 -0.37
CA MET A 101 8.12 -7.02 -0.03
C MET A 101 7.19 -6.04 0.70
N ILE A 102 5.91 -5.97 0.34
CA ILE A 102 4.91 -5.17 1.05
C ILE A 102 4.70 -5.69 2.48
N LEU A 103 4.72 -7.00 2.71
CA LEU A 103 4.66 -7.57 4.05
C LEU A 103 5.87 -7.13 4.90
N ILE A 104 7.08 -7.18 4.34
CA ILE A 104 8.29 -6.70 5.03
C ILE A 104 8.18 -5.20 5.31
N PHE A 105 7.77 -4.42 4.31
CA PHE A 105 7.53 -2.99 4.47
C PHE A 105 6.53 -2.71 5.59
N LEU A 106 5.40 -3.43 5.65
CA LEU A 106 4.36 -3.23 6.67
C LEU A 106 4.91 -3.45 8.08
N VAL A 107 5.68 -4.53 8.31
CA VAL A 107 6.28 -4.82 9.61
C VAL A 107 7.22 -3.70 10.04
N LEU A 108 8.11 -3.27 9.13
CA LEU A 108 9.05 -2.18 9.40
C LEU A 108 8.32 -0.84 9.59
N HIS A 109 7.30 -0.56 8.78
CA HIS A 109 6.48 0.64 8.85
C HIS A 109 5.78 0.79 10.20
N ILE A 110 5.13 -0.28 10.68
CA ILE A 110 4.47 -0.29 11.99
C ILE A 110 5.51 -0.13 13.11
N LYS A 111 6.64 -0.84 13.03
CA LYS A 111 7.72 -0.71 14.02
C LYS A 111 8.26 0.73 14.09
N THR A 112 8.49 1.36 12.95
CA THR A 112 9.11 2.68 12.86
C THR A 112 8.16 3.82 13.24
N LEU A 113 6.91 3.80 12.77
CA LEU A 113 6.01 4.96 12.94
C LEU A 113 4.98 4.78 14.06
N LYS A 114 4.39 3.57 14.22
CA LYS A 114 3.44 3.33 15.31
C LYS A 114 4.18 3.15 16.64
N PHE A 115 5.19 2.29 16.66
CA PHE A 115 5.99 1.96 17.85
C PHE A 115 7.34 2.67 17.90
N GLY A 116 7.54 3.70 17.07
CA GLY A 116 8.73 4.54 17.10
C GLY A 116 8.86 5.37 18.37
N ALA A 117 9.85 6.25 18.39
CA ALA A 117 10.09 7.16 19.51
C ALA A 117 8.82 7.93 19.90
N TYR A 118 8.66 8.18 21.20
CA TYR A 118 7.57 8.95 21.74
C TYR A 118 8.07 10.37 22.06
N TYR A 119 7.43 11.36 21.45
CA TYR A 119 7.65 12.77 21.73
C TYR A 119 6.32 13.36 22.18
N GLU A 120 6.37 14.21 23.18
CA GLU A 120 5.23 15.03 23.57
C GLU A 120 5.20 16.29 22.70
N SER A 121 4.02 16.67 22.23
CA SER A 121 3.83 17.89 21.46
C SER A 121 3.76 19.12 22.36
N VAL A 122 3.61 20.31 21.77
CA VAL A 122 3.36 21.54 22.54
C VAL A 122 2.04 21.46 23.31
N GLU A 123 1.07 20.72 22.80
CA GLU A 123 -0.19 20.44 23.48
C GLU A 123 -0.01 19.25 24.45
N PRO A 124 -0.26 19.43 25.76
CA PRO A 124 -0.07 18.38 26.76
C PRO A 124 -0.92 17.14 26.48
N GLY A 125 -0.31 15.95 26.62
CA GLY A 125 -1.00 14.68 26.37
C GLY A 125 -1.21 14.32 24.89
N VAL A 126 -0.74 15.15 23.95
CA VAL A 126 -0.73 14.86 22.52
C VAL A 126 0.66 14.36 22.09
N ARG A 127 0.70 13.21 21.41
CA ARG A 127 1.95 12.66 20.85
C ARG A 127 2.34 13.40 19.58
N ASP A 128 3.60 13.82 19.49
CA ASP A 128 4.18 14.47 18.32
C ASP A 128 4.66 13.44 17.28
N LEU A 129 3.72 12.95 16.47
CA LEU A 129 4.02 12.07 15.34
C LEU A 129 4.61 12.83 14.15
N HIS A 130 4.36 14.14 14.05
CA HIS A 130 4.94 14.98 13.02
C HIS A 130 6.46 15.00 13.17
N ARG A 131 6.97 15.33 14.37
CA ARG A 131 8.40 15.29 14.68
C ARG A 131 9.02 13.92 14.41
N LEU A 132 8.39 12.84 14.89
CA LEU A 132 8.86 11.47 14.62
C LEU A 132 9.01 11.22 13.12
N SER A 133 8.01 11.61 12.32
CA SER A 133 8.02 11.41 10.87
C SER A 133 9.12 12.23 10.19
N LEU A 134 9.33 13.47 10.62
CA LEU A 134 10.44 14.29 10.13
C LEU A 134 11.79 13.63 10.42
N GLU A 135 12.07 13.28 11.68
CA GLU A 135 13.35 12.68 12.08
C GLU A 135 13.63 11.34 11.37
N VAL A 136 12.60 10.52 11.13
CA VAL A 136 12.72 9.27 10.37
C VAL A 136 13.11 9.56 8.92
N PHE A 137 12.42 10.50 8.26
CA PHE A 137 12.65 10.80 6.85
C PHE A 137 13.79 11.78 6.60
N GLN A 138 14.44 12.31 7.64
CA GLN A 138 15.75 12.95 7.51
C GLN A 138 16.89 11.95 7.29
N GLN A 139 16.67 10.67 7.57
CA GLN A 139 17.66 9.63 7.32
C GLN A 139 17.51 9.09 5.88
N PRO A 140 18.54 9.22 5.02
CA PRO A 140 18.43 8.84 3.60
C PRO A 140 18.01 7.38 3.39
N GLY A 141 18.44 6.48 4.28
CA GLY A 141 18.09 5.06 4.22
C GLY A 141 16.57 4.81 4.29
N TYR A 142 15.86 5.53 5.16
CA TYR A 142 14.40 5.42 5.25
C TYR A 142 13.72 6.02 4.01
N VAL A 143 14.21 7.14 3.48
CA VAL A 143 13.66 7.76 2.27
C VAL A 143 13.75 6.81 1.08
N VAL A 144 14.93 6.21 0.85
CA VAL A 144 15.15 5.24 -0.22
C VAL A 144 14.24 4.02 -0.04
N TRP A 145 14.20 3.46 1.18
CA TRP A 145 13.39 2.28 1.47
C TRP A 145 11.90 2.51 1.26
N TYR A 146 11.35 3.60 1.80
CA TYR A 146 9.93 3.93 1.68
C TYR A 146 9.55 4.25 0.23
N THR A 147 10.39 5.01 -0.49
CA THR A 147 10.16 5.32 -1.91
C THR A 147 10.17 4.06 -2.77
N PHE A 148 11.14 3.16 -2.54
CA PHE A 148 11.22 1.87 -3.22
C PHE A 148 9.97 1.01 -2.92
N ALA A 149 9.55 0.93 -1.67
CA ALA A 149 8.34 0.22 -1.29
C ALA A 149 7.10 0.79 -2.00
N MET A 150 7.00 2.11 -2.19
CA MET A 150 5.88 2.72 -2.93
C MET A 150 5.85 2.34 -4.41
N VAL A 151 7.00 2.15 -5.06
CA VAL A 151 7.04 1.60 -6.43
C VAL A 151 6.44 0.18 -6.44
N LEU A 152 6.79 -0.66 -5.47
CA LEU A 152 6.24 -2.01 -5.35
C LEU A 152 4.73 -2.00 -5.03
N VAL A 153 4.27 -1.12 -4.15
CA VAL A 153 2.85 -0.91 -3.83
C VAL A 153 2.10 -0.45 -5.08
N GLY A 154 2.61 0.52 -5.84
CA GLY A 154 2.00 0.98 -7.08
C GLY A 154 1.88 -0.14 -8.13
N MET A 155 2.94 -0.95 -8.28
CA MET A 155 2.87 -2.13 -9.14
C MET A 155 1.83 -3.14 -8.64
N HIS A 156 1.80 -3.45 -7.34
CA HIS A 156 0.88 -4.40 -6.74
C HIS A 156 -0.59 -3.93 -6.88
N LEU A 157 -0.86 -2.66 -6.58
CA LEU A 157 -2.17 -2.01 -6.70
C LEU A 157 -2.68 -2.01 -8.13
N ARG A 158 -1.84 -1.66 -9.11
CA ARG A 158 -2.24 -1.66 -10.53
C ARG A 158 -2.82 -3.00 -10.96
N HIS A 159 -2.19 -4.11 -10.56
CA HIS A 159 -2.72 -5.44 -10.86
C HIS A 159 -3.88 -5.82 -9.94
N GLY A 160 -3.80 -5.51 -8.63
CA GLY A 160 -4.84 -5.80 -7.66
C GLY A 160 -6.20 -5.20 -8.05
N ILE A 161 -6.24 -3.91 -8.38
CA ILE A 161 -7.46 -3.18 -8.79
C ILE A 161 -8.04 -3.82 -10.05
N THR A 162 -7.21 -4.00 -11.08
CA THR A 162 -7.66 -4.53 -12.37
C THR A 162 -8.12 -5.99 -12.27
N SER A 163 -7.41 -6.83 -11.50
CA SER A 163 -7.79 -8.21 -11.22
C SER A 163 -9.07 -8.32 -10.40
N ALA A 164 -9.27 -7.43 -9.42
CA ALA A 164 -10.48 -7.39 -8.61
C ALA A 164 -11.71 -7.03 -9.45
N LEU A 165 -11.62 -5.98 -10.26
CA LEU A 165 -12.72 -5.56 -11.15
C LEU A 165 -13.05 -6.65 -12.18
N GLN A 166 -12.05 -7.33 -12.74
CA GLN A 166 -12.26 -8.48 -13.63
C GLN A 166 -12.96 -9.63 -12.92
N SER A 167 -12.52 -9.99 -11.72
CA SER A 167 -13.06 -11.11 -10.96
C SER A 167 -14.51 -10.88 -10.51
N LEU A 168 -14.90 -9.62 -10.31
CA LEU A 168 -16.26 -9.24 -9.96
C LEU A 168 -17.18 -9.04 -11.18
N GLY A 169 -16.66 -9.20 -12.40
CA GLY A 169 -17.42 -8.92 -13.62
C GLY A 169 -17.76 -7.44 -13.81
N ALA A 170 -17.11 -6.54 -13.07
CA ALA A 170 -17.39 -5.11 -13.05
C ALA A 170 -16.74 -4.32 -14.20
N ILE A 171 -16.23 -5.01 -15.23
CA ILE A 171 -15.67 -4.40 -16.43
C ILE A 171 -16.69 -4.51 -17.57
N PRO A 172 -17.30 -3.40 -18.03
CA PRO A 172 -18.22 -3.43 -19.15
C PRO A 172 -17.54 -3.87 -20.44
N GLN A 173 -18.29 -4.54 -21.32
CA GLN A 173 -17.82 -4.93 -22.64
C GLN A 173 -17.37 -3.69 -23.44
N GLY A 174 -16.22 -3.80 -24.12
CA GLY A 174 -15.63 -2.70 -24.89
C GLY A 174 -14.85 -1.65 -24.08
N LEU A 175 -15.02 -1.57 -22.75
CA LEU A 175 -14.34 -0.59 -21.90
C LEU A 175 -13.07 -1.12 -21.21
N THR A 176 -12.69 -2.37 -21.44
CA THR A 176 -11.55 -3.02 -20.79
C THR A 176 -10.28 -2.17 -20.82
N ARG A 177 -9.90 -1.61 -21.98
CA ARG A 177 -8.67 -0.78 -22.07
C ARG A 177 -8.74 0.47 -21.20
N LYS A 178 -9.89 1.15 -21.15
CA LYS A 178 -10.10 2.36 -20.33
C LYS A 178 -10.05 2.04 -18.84
N VAL A 179 -10.71 0.96 -18.41
CA VAL A 179 -10.70 0.51 -17.01
C VAL A 179 -9.28 0.12 -16.56
N LEU A 180 -8.53 -0.60 -17.41
CA LEU A 180 -7.15 -0.95 -17.12
C LEU A 180 -6.23 0.28 -17.01
N ALA A 181 -6.43 1.29 -17.86
CA ALA A 181 -5.69 2.55 -17.79
C ALA A 181 -6.05 3.33 -16.51
N ALA A 182 -7.35 3.44 -16.18
CA ALA A 182 -7.81 4.12 -14.98
C ALA A 182 -7.23 3.47 -13.71
N GLY A 183 -7.26 2.13 -13.61
CA GLY A 183 -6.65 1.41 -12.49
C GLY A 183 -5.14 1.65 -12.35
N ALA A 184 -4.43 1.85 -13.47
CA ALA A 184 -3.02 2.21 -13.45
C ALA A 184 -2.80 3.65 -12.96
N VAL A 185 -3.61 4.62 -13.43
CA VAL A 185 -3.55 6.01 -12.97
C VAL A 185 -3.80 6.09 -11.46
N VAL A 186 -4.85 5.44 -10.97
CA VAL A 186 -5.17 5.41 -9.54
C VAL A 186 -4.01 4.83 -8.72
N ALA A 187 -3.41 3.72 -9.17
CA ALA A 187 -2.27 3.13 -8.50
C ALA A 187 -1.04 4.06 -8.46
N VAL A 188 -0.78 4.80 -9.54
CA VAL A 188 0.30 5.79 -9.61
C VAL A 188 0.03 6.98 -8.69
N LEU A 189 -1.20 7.48 -8.63
CA LEU A 189 -1.56 8.59 -7.75
C LEU A 189 -1.38 8.23 -6.27
N ILE A 190 -1.82 7.03 -5.87
CA ILE A 190 -1.66 6.58 -4.48
C ILE A 190 -0.19 6.36 -4.14
N ALA A 191 0.55 5.62 -4.97
CA ALA A 191 1.96 5.36 -4.74
C ALA A 191 2.79 6.65 -4.77
N GLY A 192 2.49 7.56 -5.70
CA GLY A 192 3.12 8.86 -5.82
C GLY A 192 2.82 9.75 -4.63
N GLY A 193 1.58 9.77 -4.14
CA GLY A 193 1.20 10.52 -2.94
C GLY A 193 1.96 10.06 -1.70
N PHE A 194 2.10 8.74 -1.49
CA PHE A 194 2.91 8.23 -0.39
C PHE A 194 4.41 8.45 -0.59
N ALA A 195 4.93 8.31 -1.81
CA ALA A 195 6.34 8.52 -2.10
C ALA A 195 6.74 10.00 -1.98
N LEU A 196 5.81 10.91 -2.25
CA LEU A 196 6.01 12.35 -2.10
C LEU A 196 6.38 12.72 -0.66
N ILE A 197 5.76 12.10 0.35
CA ILE A 197 5.98 12.44 1.76
C ILE A 197 7.45 12.35 2.18
N PRO A 198 8.13 11.17 2.13
CA PRO A 198 9.51 11.06 2.58
C PRO A 198 10.46 11.89 1.72
N ILE A 199 10.19 12.03 0.42
CA ILE A 199 11.00 12.85 -0.48
C ILE A 199 10.89 14.33 -0.10
N TRP A 200 9.65 14.81 0.09
CA TRP A 200 9.40 16.20 0.44
C TRP A 200 10.01 16.56 1.79
N VAL A 201 9.81 15.71 2.80
CA VAL A 201 10.40 15.89 4.13
C VAL A 201 11.93 16.02 4.03
N TYR A 202 12.59 15.08 3.35
CA TYR A 202 14.05 15.06 3.24
C TYR A 202 14.64 16.32 2.59
N PHE A 203 13.99 16.86 1.55
CA PHE A 203 14.51 17.99 0.79
C PHE A 203 14.03 19.37 1.27
N PHE A 204 12.89 19.47 1.95
CA PHE A 204 12.23 20.75 2.22
C PHE A 204 11.94 21.05 3.70
N THR A 205 12.31 20.16 4.64
CA THR A 205 12.07 20.36 6.09
C THR A 205 13.34 20.28 6.94
N GLN A 206 14.47 20.63 6.34
CA GLN A 206 15.78 20.77 7.00
C GLN A 206 15.85 22.08 7.81
#